data_AF-R5IX33-F1
#
_entry.id   AF-R5IX33-F1
#
_cell.length_a   1.000
_cell.length_b   1.000
_cell.length_c   1.000
_cell.angle_alpha   90.00
_cell.angle_beta   90.00
_cell.angle_gamma   90.00
#
_symmetry.space_group_name_H-M   'P 1'
#
loop_
_entity.id
_entity.type
_entity.pdbx_description
1 polymer ?
#
loop_
_entity_poly.entity_id
_entity_poly.type
_entity_poly.pdbx_seq_one_letter_code
_entity_poly.pdbx_strand_id
1 'polypeptide(L)'
;MRQKTCSACGGKMQSLGNMELQKGKFSMLFGHWDQILSGALDVDVECCERCKKLEFYLLGDAEAPESSGIQQIACPYCGDLHDMDDAICPHCGRRLMEL
;
A
#
# COMPACT_ATOMS: atom_id res chain seq x y z
N MET A 1 6.36 -10.77 4.41
CA MET A 1 5.93 -9.95 3.25
C MET A 1 5.07 -10.82 2.36
N ARG A 2 3.80 -10.45 2.12
CA ARG A 2 2.87 -11.22 1.30
C ARG A 2 3.26 -11.05 -0.17
N GLN A 3 3.43 -12.16 -0.90
CA GLN A 3 3.85 -12.13 -2.30
C GLN A 3 2.72 -11.53 -3.16
N LYS A 4 2.97 -10.39 -3.82
CA LYS A 4 1.98 -9.71 -4.67
C LYS A 4 1.83 -10.43 -6.02
N THR A 5 0.61 -10.36 -6.58
CA THR A 5 0.25 -10.95 -7.86
C THR A 5 -0.10 -9.85 -8.86
N CYS A 6 0.37 -9.97 -10.09
CA CYS A 6 0.12 -9.00 -11.15
C CYS A 6 -1.38 -8.79 -11.38
N SER A 7 -1.83 -7.54 -11.29
CA SER A 7 -3.24 -7.17 -11.47
C SER A 7 -3.78 -7.49 -12.88
N ALA A 8 -2.91 -7.63 -13.88
CA ALA A 8 -3.31 -7.90 -15.26
C ALA A 8 -3.35 -9.40 -15.62
N CYS A 9 -2.43 -10.21 -15.08
CA CYS A 9 -2.29 -11.61 -15.52
C CYS A 9 -2.19 -12.65 -14.38
N GLY A 10 -2.25 -12.21 -13.13
CA GLY A 10 -2.11 -13.03 -11.93
C GLY A 10 -0.69 -13.60 -11.70
N GLY A 11 0.28 -13.28 -12.57
CA GLY A 11 1.66 -13.76 -12.45
C GLY A 11 2.38 -13.20 -11.23
N LYS A 12 3.45 -13.89 -10.80
CA LYS A 12 4.32 -13.44 -9.71
C LYS A 12 4.94 -12.07 -10.00
N MET A 13 4.91 -11.20 -8.99
CA MET A 13 5.60 -9.91 -9.01
C MET A 13 6.97 -10.02 -8.35
N GLN A 14 7.95 -9.36 -8.94
CA GLN A 14 9.31 -9.17 -8.43
C GLN A 14 9.49 -7.69 -8.08
N SER A 15 9.88 -7.37 -6.84
CA SER A 15 10.22 -6.01 -6.45
C SER A 15 11.53 -5.58 -7.12
N LEU A 16 11.51 -4.42 -7.77
CA LEU A 16 12.67 -3.73 -8.32
C LEU A 16 13.20 -2.66 -7.35
N GLY A 17 12.47 -2.40 -6.27
CA GLY A 17 12.80 -1.44 -5.23
C GLY A 17 12.34 -0.01 -5.54
N ASN A 18 12.86 0.89 -4.72
CA ASN A 18 12.45 2.28 -4.67
C ASN A 18 13.07 3.07 -5.84
N MET A 19 12.25 3.85 -6.53
CA MET A 19 12.66 4.71 -7.63
C MET A 19 11.96 6.05 -7.54
N GLU A 20 12.67 7.10 -7.97
CA GLU A 20 12.12 8.44 -8.04
C GLU A 20 11.55 8.69 -9.44
N LEU A 21 10.23 8.81 -9.55
CA LEU A 21 9.57 9.14 -10.81
C LEU A 21 9.57 10.65 -11.02
N GLN A 22 10.39 11.08 -11.99
CA GLN A 22 10.46 12.45 -12.45
C GLN A 22 9.19 12.81 -13.24
N LYS A 23 8.40 13.74 -12.72
CA LYS A 23 7.18 14.24 -13.36
C LYS A 23 7.50 15.21 -14.51
N GLY A 24 8.15 14.69 -15.56
CA GLY A 24 8.34 15.37 -16.85
C GLY A 24 9.32 16.55 -16.87
N LYS A 25 10.14 16.59 -17.93
CA LYS A 25 10.78 17.82 -18.42
C LYS A 25 10.12 18.17 -19.74
N PHE A 26 9.71 19.42 -19.94
CA PHE A 26 9.45 19.92 -21.29
C PHE A 26 10.27 21.19 -21.58
N SER A 27 11.20 21.00 -22.52
CA SER A 27 11.89 21.92 -23.42
C SER A 27 12.27 23.32 -22.92
N MET A 28 13.59 23.53 -22.84
CA MET A 28 14.31 24.81 -22.65
C MET A 28 14.08 25.86 -23.77
N LEU A 29 12.97 25.81 -24.51
CA LEU A 29 12.76 26.70 -25.67
C LEU A 29 11.53 27.60 -25.60
N PHE A 30 10.47 27.30 -24.84
CA PHE A 30 9.32 28.20 -24.75
C PHE A 30 8.68 28.14 -23.36
N GLY A 31 8.57 29.31 -22.74
CA GLY A 31 8.53 29.49 -21.29
C GLY A 31 7.27 29.01 -20.58
N HIS A 32 7.49 28.58 -19.33
CA HIS A 32 6.67 28.92 -18.17
C HIS A 32 7.46 28.52 -16.90
N TRP A 33 7.94 29.50 -16.14
CA TRP A 33 8.76 29.28 -14.93
C TRP A 33 7.95 28.82 -13.72
N ASP A 34 6.62 28.78 -13.81
CA ASP A 34 5.74 28.41 -12.69
C ASP A 34 5.61 26.89 -12.43
N GLN A 35 6.15 26.02 -13.30
CA GLN A 35 6.04 24.56 -13.14
C GLN A 35 7.28 23.84 -12.56
N ILE A 36 8.30 24.60 -12.12
CA ILE A 36 9.56 24.05 -11.57
C ILE A 36 9.38 23.37 -10.19
N LEU A 37 8.20 23.49 -9.58
CA LEU A 37 7.87 22.85 -8.29
C LEU A 37 7.07 21.55 -8.43
N SER A 38 7.16 20.86 -9.56
CA SER A 38 6.53 19.55 -9.76
C SER A 38 7.46 18.45 -9.25
N GLY A 39 7.71 18.44 -7.93
CA GLY A 39 8.68 17.55 -7.26
C GLY A 39 8.59 16.08 -7.69
N ALA A 40 9.71 15.39 -7.61
CA ALA A 40 9.83 14.00 -8.00
C ALA A 40 9.08 13.08 -7.02
N LEU A 41 8.53 11.96 -7.52
CA LEU A 41 7.64 11.10 -6.76
C LEU A 41 8.33 9.78 -6.39
N ASP A 42 8.55 9.56 -5.10
CA ASP A 42 9.13 8.32 -4.59
C ASP A 42 8.12 7.17 -4.65
N VAL A 43 8.44 6.14 -5.43
CA VAL A 43 7.60 4.95 -5.59
C VAL A 43 8.40 3.66 -5.41
N ASP A 44 7.76 2.63 -4.88
CA ASP A 44 8.22 1.25 -5.01
C ASP A 44 7.72 0.70 -6.34
N VAL A 45 8.62 0.03 -7.06
CA VAL A 45 8.34 -0.49 -8.39
C VAL A 45 8.38 -2.02 -8.34
N GLU A 46 7.31 -2.64 -8.82
CA GLU A 46 7.25 -4.08 -8.99
C GLU A 46 7.05 -4.47 -10.46
N CYS A 47 7.72 -5.54 -10.89
CA CYS A 47 7.65 -6.07 -12.24
C CYS A 47 7.09 -7.49 -12.27
N CYS A 48 6.09 -7.72 -13.11
CA CYS A 48 5.58 -9.07 -13.32
C CYS A 48 6.60 -9.91 -14.11
N GLU A 49 7.01 -11.05 -13.55
CA GLU A 49 7.95 -11.96 -14.21
C GLU A 49 7.37 -12.53 -15.53
N ARG A 50 6.04 -12.64 -15.62
CA ARG A 50 5.30 -13.24 -16.76
C ARG A 50 5.02 -12.26 -17.90
N CYS A 51 4.30 -11.16 -17.64
CA CYS A 51 3.87 -10.23 -18.69
C CYS A 51 4.70 -8.93 -18.75
N LYS A 52 5.70 -8.78 -17.87
CA LYS A 52 6.57 -7.59 -17.78
C LYS A 52 5.83 -6.28 -17.49
N LYS A 53 4.59 -6.35 -16.98
CA LYS A 53 3.87 -5.19 -16.46
C LYS A 53 4.62 -4.61 -15.25
N LEU A 54 4.78 -3.30 -15.24
CA LEU A 54 5.25 -2.53 -14.09
C LEU A 54 4.06 -1.99 -13.30
N GLU A 55 4.14 -2.08 -11.98
CA GLU A 55 3.20 -1.48 -11.04
C GLU A 55 3.98 -0.55 -10.10
N PHE A 56 3.45 0.65 -9.87
CA PHE A 56 4.08 1.70 -9.07
C PHE A 56 3.23 1.93 -7.83
N TYR A 57 3.88 1.94 -6.67
CA TYR A 57 3.24 2.12 -5.36
C TYR A 57 3.90 3.30 -4.66
N LEU A 58 3.13 4.24 -4.12
CA LEU A 58 3.68 5.40 -3.41
C LEU A 58 4.42 4.94 -2.14
N LEU A 59 5.66 5.42 -1.98
CA LEU A 59 6.45 5.19 -0.77
C LEU A 59 5.95 6.15 0.31
N GLY A 60 5.16 5.65 1.26
CA GLY A 60 4.66 6.44 2.39
C GLY A 60 3.14 6.39 2.57
N ASP A 61 2.39 5.95 1.57
CA ASP A 61 0.93 5.78 1.65
C ASP A 61 0.54 4.36 2.10
N ALA A 62 1.38 3.75 2.93
CA ALA A 62 0.80 2.94 3.98
C ALA A 62 0.15 3.96 4.91
N GLU A 63 -1.07 4.41 4.57
CA GLU A 63 -2.06 4.78 5.57
C GLU A 63 -1.92 3.71 6.65
N ALA A 64 -1.17 4.04 7.72
CA ALA A 64 -1.17 3.26 8.93
C ALA A 64 -2.66 3.11 9.19
N PRO A 65 -3.20 1.87 9.20
CA PRO A 65 -4.64 1.66 9.21
C PRO A 65 -5.17 2.61 10.24
N GLU A 66 -5.96 3.59 9.82
CA GLU A 66 -6.34 4.71 10.67
C GLU A 66 -6.88 4.07 11.93
N SER A 67 -6.06 4.04 12.99
CA SER A 67 -6.48 3.40 14.20
C SER A 67 -7.50 4.41 14.69
N SER A 68 -8.77 4.15 14.37
CA SER A 68 -9.87 4.53 15.22
C SER A 68 -9.30 4.39 16.62
N GLY A 69 -9.18 5.47 17.40
CA GLY A 69 -8.34 5.51 18.63
C GLY A 69 -8.74 4.50 19.72
N ILE A 70 -9.60 3.56 19.36
CA ILE A 70 -9.97 2.32 20.00
C ILE A 70 -8.76 1.39 20.09
N GLN A 71 -8.53 0.90 21.30
CA GLN A 71 -7.50 -0.07 21.60
C GLN A 71 -7.76 -1.39 20.84
N GLN A 72 -6.74 -1.98 20.23
CA GLN A 72 -6.83 -3.32 19.68
C GLN A 72 -6.49 -4.38 20.72
N ILE A 73 -7.23 -5.50 20.69
CA ILE A 73 -7.02 -6.66 21.56
C ILE A 73 -6.87 -7.94 20.73
N ALA A 74 -6.20 -8.95 21.28
CA ALA A 74 -6.08 -10.25 20.63
C ALA A 74 -7.33 -11.11 20.92
N CYS A 75 -7.92 -11.67 19.88
CA CYS A 75 -9.04 -12.60 20.01
C CYS A 75 -8.62 -13.83 20.83
N PRO A 76 -9.33 -14.22 21.90
CA PRO A 76 -8.98 -15.37 22.74
C PRO A 76 -9.14 -16.73 22.03
N TYR A 77 -9.76 -16.75 20.85
CA TYR A 77 -10.02 -17.97 20.10
C TYR A 77 -9.06 -18.19 18.93
N CYS A 78 -8.69 -17.14 18.19
CA CYS A 78 -7.82 -17.25 17.00
C CYS A 78 -6.49 -16.49 17.13
N GLY A 79 -6.34 -15.59 18.10
CA GLY A 79 -5.13 -14.83 18.32
C GLY A 79 -4.94 -13.61 17.41
N ASP A 80 -5.82 -13.40 16.42
CA ASP A 80 -5.78 -12.21 15.57
C ASP A 80 -6.21 -10.96 16.34
N LEU A 81 -5.61 -9.82 15.98
CA LEU A 81 -5.94 -8.51 16.55
C LEU A 81 -7.22 -7.95 15.93
N HIS A 82 -8.06 -7.35 16.75
CA HIS A 82 -9.29 -6.67 16.34
C HIS A 82 -9.59 -5.52 17.31
N ASP A 83 -10.59 -4.68 17.01
CA ASP A 83 -10.92 -3.54 17.85
C ASP A 83 -11.66 -4.01 19.12
N MET A 84 -11.35 -3.42 20.28
CA MET A 84 -11.88 -3.88 21.57
C MET A 84 -13.42 -3.88 21.66
N ASP A 85 -14.09 -3.02 20.90
CA ASP A 85 -15.56 -2.91 20.86
C ASP A 85 -16.23 -3.84 19.84
N ASP A 86 -15.47 -4.66 19.11
CA ASP A 86 -16.02 -5.70 18.25
C ASP A 86 -16.77 -6.75 19.10
N ALA A 87 -18.10 -6.85 18.91
CA ALA A 87 -18.90 -7.90 19.55
C ALA A 87 -18.62 -9.31 18.99
N ILE A 88 -18.05 -9.38 17.77
CA ILE A 88 -17.76 -10.61 17.03
C ILE A 88 -16.40 -10.43 16.36
N CYS A 89 -15.50 -11.40 16.52
CA CYS A 89 -14.17 -11.33 15.89
C CYS A 89 -14.30 -11.33 14.36
N PRO A 90 -13.77 -10.31 13.64
CA PRO A 90 -13.88 -10.21 12.19
C PRO A 90 -13.10 -11.30 11.45
N HIS A 91 -12.16 -11.97 12.13
CA HIS A 91 -11.31 -13.01 11.54
C HIS A 91 -11.87 -14.42 11.71
N CYS A 92 -12.50 -14.74 12.84
CA CYS A 92 -12.98 -16.09 13.13
C CYS A 92 -14.50 -16.21 13.33
N GLY A 93 -15.23 -15.10 13.36
CA GLY A 93 -16.69 -15.07 13.47
C GLY A 93 -17.25 -15.49 14.82
N ARG A 94 -16.40 -15.75 15.82
CA ARG A 94 -16.84 -16.10 17.18
C ARG A 94 -17.24 -14.84 17.95
N ARG A 95 -18.29 -14.96 18.75
CA ARG A 95 -18.71 -13.93 19.69
C ARG A 95 -17.64 -13.75 20.77
N LEU A 96 -17.22 -12.51 20.95
CA LEU A 96 -16.31 -12.10 22.00
C LEU A 96 -17.19 -11.78 23.20
N MET A 97 -17.10 -12.57 24.27
CA MET A 97 -17.91 -12.29 25.47
C MET A 97 -17.43 -10.95 26.05
N GLU A 98 -18.38 -10.09 26.42
CA GLU A 98 -18.12 -8.86 27.15
C GLU A 98 -17.23 -9.19 28.35
N LEU A 99 -15.97 -8.72 28.33
CA LEU A 99 -15.09 -8.70 29.49
C LEU A 99 -15.58 -7.66 30.48
#